data_AF-A0A7X8MV49-F1
#
_entry.id   AF-A0A7X8MV49-F1
#
_cell.length_a   1.000
_cell.length_b   1.000
_cell.length_c   1.000
_cell.angle_alpha   90.00
_cell.angle_beta   90.00
_cell.angle_gamma   90.00
#
_symmetry.space_group_name_H-M   'P 1'
#
loop_
_entity.id
_entity.type
_entity.pdbx_description
1 polymer ?
#
loop_
_entity_poly.entity_id
_entity_poly.type
_entity_poly.pdbx_seq_one_letter_code
_entity_poly.pdbx_strand_id
1 'polypeptide(L)'
;MPDLPRIPVPWLWVAATAAATALIVAWLVAFRYPDLPDPMPVHWNAAGEADVFRPKSLSGFLGLILVGPGILLLSMVGAMALISAQSTSLTQRGGAKTPEAAQRAWHSLQATQNHLGWYLFGLNLLVLFLLVRSYGAQTGGADFVVFLLGVVVLTVFLVMAIYRAERVAQERWPRPAEEQRKWRGPLYHDPDDPRLLVPTDSGMNQAINLGRPAGRIIMGLLVLGPLLVLIPLLFL
;
A
#
# COMPACT_ATOMS: atom_id res chain seq x y z
N MET A 1 15.97 -25.95 12.17
CA MET A 1 15.14 -24.93 11.51
C MET A 1 14.82 -25.41 10.10
N PRO A 2 13.64 -25.08 9.52
CA PRO A 2 13.31 -25.45 8.16
C PRO A 2 14.20 -24.72 7.15
N ASP A 3 14.51 -25.35 6.03
CA ASP A 3 15.12 -24.69 4.89
C ASP A 3 14.01 -24.06 4.04
N LEU A 4 13.92 -22.73 4.05
CA LEU A 4 12.85 -21.97 3.44
C LEU A 4 13.39 -21.23 2.22
N PRO A 5 12.78 -21.38 1.03
CA PRO A 5 13.28 -20.75 -0.17
C PRO A 5 13.06 -19.24 -0.12
N ARG A 6 13.91 -18.49 -0.83
CA ARG A 6 13.71 -17.06 -1.04
C ARG A 6 12.38 -16.81 -1.75
N ILE A 7 11.61 -15.85 -1.25
CA ILE A 7 10.37 -15.40 -1.90
C ILE A 7 10.74 -14.56 -3.14
N PRO A 8 10.30 -14.95 -4.35
CA PRO A 8 10.62 -14.21 -5.56
C PRO A 8 9.87 -12.87 -5.62
N VAL A 9 10.44 -11.92 -6.35
CA VAL A 9 9.74 -10.67 -6.69
C VAL A 9 8.73 -10.96 -7.81
N PRO A 10 7.46 -10.57 -7.67
CA PRO A 10 6.46 -10.77 -8.71
C PRO A 10 6.60 -9.68 -9.79
N TRP A 11 7.62 -9.82 -10.64
CA TRP A 11 8.00 -8.85 -11.68
C TRP A 11 6.87 -8.52 -12.66
N LEU A 12 5.88 -9.42 -12.81
CA LEU A 12 4.67 -9.18 -13.58
C LEU A 12 3.98 -7.88 -13.16
N TRP A 13 3.82 -7.64 -11.85
CA TRP A 13 3.13 -6.44 -11.37
C TRP A 13 3.95 -5.18 -11.62
N VAL A 14 5.28 -5.25 -11.49
CA VAL A 14 6.18 -4.12 -11.80
C VAL A 14 6.08 -3.77 -13.29
N ALA A 15 6.15 -4.78 -14.16
CA ALA A 15 6.02 -4.59 -15.60
C ALA A 15 4.63 -4.05 -15.99
N ALA A 16 3.55 -4.58 -15.39
CA ALA A 16 2.19 -4.11 -15.64
C ALA A 16 2.01 -2.64 -15.21
N THR A 17 2.52 -2.26 -14.03
CA THR A 17 2.50 -0.87 -13.54
C THR A 17 3.25 0.05 -14.49
N ALA A 18 4.48 -0.32 -14.88
CA ALA A 18 5.30 0.47 -15.80
C ALA A 18 4.64 0.61 -17.18
N ALA A 19 4.08 -0.47 -17.72
CA ALA A 19 3.39 -0.47 -19.01
C ALA A 19 2.14 0.41 -18.98
N ALA A 20 1.29 0.28 -17.95
CA ALA A 20 0.10 1.11 -17.79
C ALA A 20 0.46 2.60 -17.70
N THR A 21 1.47 2.94 -16.91
CA THR A 21 1.98 4.32 -16.80
C THR A 21 2.49 4.82 -18.14
N ALA A 22 3.32 4.06 -18.85
CA ALA A 22 3.84 4.45 -20.15
C ALA A 22 2.73 4.69 -21.18
N LEU A 23 1.72 3.82 -21.23
CA LEU A 23 0.58 3.94 -22.14
C LEU A 23 -0.25 5.20 -21.86
N ILE A 24 -0.60 5.46 -20.59
CA ILE A 24 -1.39 6.63 -20.22
C ILE A 24 -0.59 7.92 -20.41
N VAL A 25 0.70 7.94 -20.05
CA VAL A 25 1.57 9.10 -20.28
C VAL A 25 1.70 9.39 -21.77
N ALA A 26 1.94 8.38 -22.60
CA ALA A 26 2.00 8.55 -24.05
C ALA A 26 0.68 9.12 -24.61
N TRP A 27 -0.46 8.62 -24.14
CA TRP A 27 -1.77 9.13 -24.52
C TRP A 27 -1.98 10.58 -24.07
N LEU A 28 -1.64 10.94 -22.84
CA LEU A 28 -1.73 12.31 -22.32
C LEU A 28 -0.86 13.27 -23.14
N VAL A 29 0.37 12.87 -23.46
CA VAL A 29 1.29 13.69 -24.27
C VAL A 29 0.80 13.83 -25.70
N ALA A 30 0.25 12.78 -26.30
CA ALA A 30 -0.20 12.81 -27.70
C ALA A 30 -1.53 13.57 -27.88
N PHE A 31 -2.46 13.44 -26.94
CA PHE A 31 -3.85 13.87 -27.14
C PHE A 31 -4.35 14.92 -26.14
N ARG A 32 -3.64 15.20 -25.04
CA ARG A 32 -4.04 16.23 -24.06
C ARG A 32 -3.08 17.40 -24.02
N TYR A 33 -1.78 17.13 -23.98
CA TYR A 33 -0.76 18.17 -23.93
C TYR A 33 -0.84 19.22 -25.07
N PRO A 34 -1.12 18.86 -26.34
CA PRO A 34 -1.24 19.85 -27.42
C PRO A 34 -2.32 20.90 -27.14
N ASP A 35 -3.45 20.47 -26.59
CA ASP A 35 -4.64 21.30 -26.35
C ASP A 35 -4.56 22.12 -25.05
N LEU A 36 -3.57 21.88 -24.19
CA LEU A 36 -3.43 22.65 -22.96
C LEU A 36 -3.13 24.13 -23.25
N PRO A 37 -3.72 25.06 -22.49
CA PRO A 37 -3.42 26.48 -22.61
C PRO A 37 -1.98 26.79 -22.17
N ASP A 38 -1.49 27.97 -22.57
CA ASP A 38 -0.30 28.58 -21.99
C ASP A 38 -0.72 29.88 -21.29
N PRO A 39 -0.63 29.97 -19.95
CA PRO A 39 -0.03 29.01 -19.02
C PRO A 39 -0.90 27.76 -18.78
N MET A 40 -0.25 26.61 -18.53
CA MET A 40 -0.91 25.32 -18.29
C MET A 40 -1.23 25.11 -16.80
N PRO A 41 -2.32 24.40 -16.45
CA PRO A 41 -2.66 24.11 -15.06
C PRO A 41 -1.70 23.09 -14.44
N VAL A 42 -1.32 23.34 -13.18
CA VAL A 42 -0.42 22.47 -12.39
C VAL A 42 -0.96 22.08 -11.02
N HIS A 43 -2.07 22.66 -10.59
CA HIS A 43 -2.77 22.34 -9.36
C HIS A 43 -4.28 22.52 -9.55
N TRP A 44 -5.06 21.76 -8.77
CA TRP A 44 -6.52 21.81 -8.74
C TRP A 44 -6.99 21.92 -7.29
N ASN A 45 -7.99 22.77 -7.05
CA ASN A 45 -8.63 22.88 -5.75
C ASN A 45 -9.54 21.66 -5.47
N ALA A 46 -10.18 21.62 -4.30
CA ALA A 46 -11.07 20.52 -3.90
C ALA A 46 -12.33 20.39 -4.79
N ALA A 47 -12.74 21.45 -5.48
CA ALA A 47 -13.83 21.41 -6.47
C ALA A 47 -13.39 20.81 -7.81
N GLY A 48 -12.09 20.54 -7.98
CA GLY A 48 -11.52 20.04 -9.23
C GLY A 48 -11.30 21.16 -10.27
N GLU A 49 -11.24 22.41 -9.83
CA GLU A 49 -10.96 23.56 -10.70
C GLU A 49 -9.47 23.89 -10.63
N ALA A 50 -8.86 24.22 -11.78
CA ALA A 50 -7.47 24.62 -11.82
C ALA A 50 -7.28 26.02 -11.22
N ASP A 51 -6.37 26.14 -10.24
CA ASP A 51 -6.13 27.37 -9.46
C ASP A 51 -4.67 27.84 -9.49
N VAL A 52 -3.73 26.98 -9.90
CA VAL A 52 -2.31 27.34 -10.12
C VAL A 52 -1.88 26.98 -11.53
N PHE A 53 -1.23 27.94 -12.20
CA PHE A 53 -0.79 27.83 -13.59
C PHE A 53 0.70 28.15 -13.75
N ARG A 54 1.36 27.54 -14.74
CA ARG A 54 2.78 27.74 -15.08
C ARG A 54 3.00 27.79 -16.59
N PRO A 55 4.09 28.40 -17.09
CA PRO A 55 4.42 28.38 -18.51
C PRO A 55 4.41 26.97 -19.08
N LYS A 56 3.75 26.80 -20.23
CA LYS A 56 3.60 25.49 -20.87
C LYS A 56 4.96 24.96 -21.33
N SER A 57 5.31 23.77 -20.86
CA SER A 57 6.52 23.06 -21.30
C SER A 57 6.34 21.56 -21.19
N LEU A 58 6.93 20.81 -22.12
CA LEU A 58 6.80 19.35 -22.15
C LEU A 58 7.50 18.73 -20.93
N SER A 59 8.67 19.24 -20.56
CA SER A 59 9.41 18.78 -19.38
C SER A 59 8.65 19.05 -18.09
N GLY A 60 8.03 20.23 -17.94
CA GLY A 60 7.19 20.53 -16.80
C GLY A 60 5.97 19.62 -16.71
N PHE A 61 5.30 19.37 -17.83
CA PHE A 61 4.15 18.47 -17.89
C PHE A 61 4.53 17.03 -17.55
N LEU A 62 5.59 16.49 -18.17
CA LEU A 62 6.10 15.15 -17.88
C LEU A 62 6.52 15.01 -16.42
N GLY A 63 7.23 16.00 -15.87
CA GLY A 63 7.63 16.01 -14.47
C GLY A 63 6.42 15.91 -13.54
N LEU A 64 5.36 16.68 -13.81
CA LEU A 64 4.16 16.67 -13.00
C LEU A 64 3.41 15.33 -13.06
N ILE A 65 3.20 14.77 -14.26
CA ILE A 65 2.41 13.53 -14.40
C ILE A 65 3.20 12.26 -14.04
N LEU A 66 4.53 12.30 -14.02
CA LEU A 66 5.37 11.13 -13.69
C LEU A 66 5.78 11.05 -12.22
N VAL A 67 5.71 12.13 -11.44
CA VAL A 67 6.14 12.10 -10.03
C VAL A 67 5.36 11.06 -9.22
N GLY A 68 4.02 11.06 -9.30
CA GLY A 68 3.18 10.11 -8.57
C GLY A 68 3.46 8.64 -8.97
N PRO A 69 3.29 8.26 -10.25
CA PRO A 69 3.60 6.91 -10.73
C PRO A 69 5.05 6.49 -10.49
N GLY A 70 6.01 7.42 -10.62
CA GLY A 70 7.43 7.16 -10.40
C GLY A 70 7.75 6.82 -8.94
N ILE A 71 7.21 7.59 -8.00
CA ILE A 71 7.33 7.28 -6.56
C ILE A 71 6.69 5.92 -6.26
N LEU A 72 5.48 5.65 -6.77
CA LEU A 72 4.81 4.37 -6.57
C LEU A 72 5.62 3.18 -7.10
N LEU A 73 6.18 3.30 -8.31
CA LEU A 73 6.99 2.24 -8.92
C LEU A 73 8.28 2.00 -8.13
N LEU A 74 8.95 3.07 -7.67
CA LEU A 74 10.13 2.98 -6.83
C LEU A 74 9.82 2.31 -5.48
N SER A 75 8.74 2.73 -4.81
CA SER A 75 8.27 2.14 -3.56
C SER A 75 7.90 0.66 -3.74
N MET A 76 7.27 0.31 -4.87
CA MET A 76 6.91 -1.06 -5.22
C MET A 76 8.14 -1.97 -5.33
N VAL A 77 9.12 -1.57 -6.14
CA VAL A 77 10.37 -2.35 -6.31
C VAL A 77 11.12 -2.43 -4.99
N GLY A 78 11.24 -1.32 -4.25
CA GLY A 78 11.91 -1.27 -2.96
C GLY A 78 11.28 -2.20 -1.93
N ALA A 79 9.96 -2.11 -1.73
CA ALA A 79 9.25 -2.95 -0.78
C ALA A 79 9.33 -4.45 -1.14
N MET A 80 9.13 -4.79 -2.42
CA MET A 80 9.22 -6.19 -2.87
C MET A 80 10.62 -6.77 -2.76
N ALA A 81 11.66 -5.96 -3.03
CA ALA A 81 13.04 -6.36 -2.84
C ALA A 81 13.37 -6.58 -1.37
N LEU A 82 12.89 -5.70 -0.48
CA LEU A 82 13.07 -5.83 0.97
C LEU A 82 12.37 -7.08 1.53
N ILE A 83 11.13 -7.36 1.11
CA ILE A 83 10.43 -8.59 1.52
C ILE A 83 11.18 -9.83 1.02
N SER A 84 11.62 -9.81 -0.24
CA SER A 84 12.41 -10.90 -0.83
C SER A 84 13.72 -11.13 -0.07
N ALA A 85 14.43 -10.07 0.30
CA ALA A 85 15.66 -10.15 1.09
C ALA A 85 15.38 -10.64 2.53
N GLN A 86 14.33 -10.12 3.18
CA GLN A 86 13.93 -10.54 4.53
C GLN A 86 13.59 -12.03 4.59
N SER A 87 13.04 -12.60 3.50
CA SER A 87 12.68 -14.02 3.46
C SER A 87 13.87 -14.96 3.65
N THR A 88 15.11 -14.53 3.33
CA THR A 88 16.32 -15.35 3.48
C THR A 88 16.92 -15.33 4.89
N SER A 89 16.47 -14.41 5.75
CA SER A 89 16.99 -14.25 7.11
C SER A 89 16.06 -14.79 8.20
N LEU A 90 14.91 -15.38 7.84
CA LEU A 90 13.90 -15.84 8.80
C LEU A 90 14.41 -16.87 9.81
N THR A 91 15.39 -17.69 9.43
CA THR A 91 15.97 -18.74 10.29
C THR A 91 17.35 -18.38 10.83
N GLN A 92 17.84 -17.18 10.50
CA GLN A 92 19.13 -16.67 10.99
C GLN A 92 19.00 -16.09 12.40
N ARG A 93 20.13 -15.63 12.97
CA ARG A 93 20.17 -15.04 14.32
C ARG A 93 19.24 -13.83 14.41
N GLY A 94 18.32 -13.85 15.38
CA GLY A 94 17.29 -12.81 15.55
C GLY A 94 15.99 -13.06 14.77
N GLY A 95 15.95 -14.13 13.96
CA GLY A 95 14.75 -14.58 13.25
C GLY A 95 13.78 -15.38 14.13
N ALA A 96 12.98 -16.23 13.48
CA ALA A 96 11.98 -17.07 14.13
C ALA A 96 12.59 -18.01 15.18
N LYS A 97 11.88 -18.19 16.30
CA LYS A 97 12.36 -19.00 17.44
C LYS A 97 12.07 -20.49 17.30
N THR A 98 11.04 -20.86 16.53
CA THR A 98 10.65 -22.26 16.29
C THR A 98 10.46 -22.53 14.80
N PRO A 99 10.51 -23.80 14.36
CA PRO A 99 10.20 -24.19 13.00
C PRO A 99 8.81 -23.72 12.53
N GLU A 100 7.80 -23.82 13.39
CA GLU A 100 6.42 -23.43 13.09
C GLU A 100 6.30 -21.91 12.95
N ALA A 101 7.01 -21.14 13.78
CA ALA A 101 7.08 -19.69 13.66
C ALA A 101 7.77 -19.27 12.34
N ALA A 102 8.84 -19.96 11.96
CA ALA A 102 9.52 -19.71 10.67
C ALA A 102 8.56 -19.96 9.49
N GLN A 103 7.79 -21.05 9.52
CA GLN A 103 6.78 -21.36 8.49
C GLN A 103 5.68 -20.30 8.42
N ARG A 104 5.10 -19.91 9.56
CA ARG A 104 4.09 -18.83 9.59
C ARG A 104 4.63 -17.51 9.05
N ALA A 105 5.83 -17.11 9.49
CA ALA A 105 6.48 -15.90 9.03
C ALA A 105 6.73 -15.90 7.52
N TRP A 106 7.17 -17.02 6.98
CA TRP A 106 7.39 -17.16 5.54
C TRP A 106 6.10 -17.05 4.73
N HIS A 107 5.04 -17.74 5.17
CA HIS A 107 3.73 -17.66 4.51
C HIS A 107 3.09 -16.26 4.63
N SER A 108 3.29 -15.58 5.76
CA SER A 108 2.90 -14.18 5.96
C SER A 108 3.60 -13.24 4.96
N LEU A 109 4.93 -13.37 4.82
CA LEU A 109 5.71 -12.58 3.86
C LEU A 109 5.33 -12.92 2.43
N GLN A 110 5.07 -14.19 2.11
CA GLN A 110 4.67 -14.58 0.77
C GLN A 110 3.29 -14.02 0.40
N ALA A 111 2.33 -14.07 1.32
CA ALA A 111 1.02 -13.46 1.12
C ALA A 111 1.14 -11.94 0.95
N THR A 112 1.95 -11.29 1.78
CA THR A 112 2.25 -9.85 1.67
C THR A 112 2.85 -9.53 0.31
N GLN A 113 3.86 -10.28 -0.14
CA GLN A 113 4.50 -10.09 -1.44
C GLN A 113 3.50 -10.21 -2.60
N ASN A 114 2.65 -11.24 -2.57
CA ASN A 114 1.67 -11.50 -3.60
C ASN A 114 0.59 -10.41 -3.65
N HIS A 115 0.17 -9.92 -2.48
CA HIS A 115 -0.93 -8.97 -2.40
C HIS A 115 -0.51 -7.51 -2.56
N LEU A 116 0.71 -7.18 -2.16
CA LEU A 116 1.29 -5.86 -2.37
C LEU A 116 1.38 -5.50 -3.86
N GLY A 117 1.63 -6.48 -4.73
CA GLY A 117 1.76 -6.26 -6.17
C GLY A 117 0.50 -5.74 -6.83
N TRP A 118 -0.63 -6.45 -6.66
CA TRP A 118 -1.90 -6.00 -7.23
C TRP A 118 -2.42 -4.73 -6.55
N TYR A 119 -2.13 -4.54 -5.25
CA TYR A 119 -2.51 -3.34 -4.53
C TYR A 119 -1.81 -2.09 -5.09
N LEU A 120 -0.48 -2.14 -5.24
CA LEU A 120 0.28 -1.01 -5.78
C LEU A 120 -0.04 -0.76 -7.27
N PHE A 121 -0.30 -1.82 -8.03
CA PHE A 121 -0.82 -1.68 -9.40
C PHE A 121 -2.19 -0.98 -9.41
N GLY A 122 -3.13 -1.38 -8.54
CA GLY A 122 -4.45 -0.75 -8.42
C GLY A 122 -4.37 0.72 -7.99
N LEU A 123 -3.50 1.05 -7.02
CA LEU A 123 -3.23 2.44 -6.65
C LEU A 123 -2.69 3.25 -7.83
N ASN A 124 -1.77 2.68 -8.61
CA ASN A 124 -1.26 3.34 -9.80
C ASN A 124 -2.38 3.59 -10.82
N LEU A 125 -3.30 2.63 -11.05
CA LEU A 125 -4.46 2.85 -11.91
C LEU A 125 -5.37 3.97 -11.41
N LEU A 126 -5.58 4.10 -10.10
CA LEU A 126 -6.35 5.20 -9.51
C LEU A 126 -5.66 6.56 -9.73
N VAL A 127 -4.33 6.62 -9.59
CA VAL A 127 -3.54 7.82 -9.90
C VAL A 127 -3.63 8.18 -11.39
N LEU A 128 -3.46 7.20 -12.29
CA LEU A 128 -3.56 7.39 -13.73
C LEU A 128 -4.98 7.82 -14.15
N PHE A 129 -6.01 7.24 -13.53
CA PHE A 129 -7.39 7.67 -13.69
C PHE A 129 -7.53 9.16 -13.33
N LEU A 130 -7.06 9.56 -12.16
CA LEU A 130 -7.13 10.96 -11.73
C LEU A 130 -6.40 11.89 -12.71
N LEU A 131 -5.20 11.52 -13.19
CA LEU A 131 -4.47 12.31 -14.20
C LEU A 131 -5.25 12.47 -15.50
N VAL A 132 -5.87 11.41 -16.00
CA VAL A 132 -6.70 11.45 -17.22
C VAL A 132 -7.92 12.35 -17.03
N ARG A 133 -8.54 12.31 -15.84
CA ARG A 133 -9.68 13.18 -15.50
C ARG A 133 -9.23 14.63 -15.36
N SER A 134 -8.17 14.91 -14.60
CA SER A 134 -7.59 16.24 -14.33
C SER A 134 -7.20 17.02 -15.58
N TYR A 135 -6.64 16.33 -16.59
CA TYR A 135 -6.28 16.94 -17.88
C TYR A 135 -7.34 16.72 -18.97
N GLY A 136 -8.50 16.17 -18.61
CA GLY A 136 -9.69 16.11 -19.47
C GLY A 136 -10.62 17.30 -19.24
N ALA A 137 -11.51 17.58 -20.20
CA ALA A 137 -12.46 18.70 -20.14
C ALA A 137 -13.60 18.55 -19.11
N GLN A 138 -13.51 17.58 -18.20
CA GLN A 138 -14.58 17.24 -17.24
C GLN A 138 -13.96 16.90 -15.88
N THR A 139 -13.41 17.89 -15.19
CA THR A 139 -12.98 17.75 -13.80
C THR A 139 -14.07 18.26 -12.87
N GLY A 140 -14.39 17.48 -11.85
CA GLY A 140 -15.25 17.93 -10.75
C GLY A 140 -14.87 17.23 -9.45
N GLY A 141 -15.22 17.81 -8.30
CA GLY A 141 -14.90 17.26 -6.98
C GLY A 141 -15.31 15.79 -6.78
N ALA A 142 -16.31 15.31 -7.54
CA ALA A 142 -16.71 13.90 -7.57
C ALA A 142 -15.58 12.93 -7.97
N ASP A 143 -14.68 13.31 -8.88
CA ASP A 143 -13.55 12.46 -9.30
C ASP A 143 -12.59 12.20 -8.14
N PHE A 144 -12.37 13.20 -7.28
CA PHE A 144 -11.54 13.07 -6.09
C PHE A 144 -12.19 12.16 -5.04
N VAL A 145 -13.51 12.27 -4.85
CA VAL A 145 -14.26 11.35 -3.99
C VAL A 145 -14.20 9.91 -4.51
N VAL A 146 -14.37 9.70 -5.82
CA VAL A 146 -14.24 8.38 -6.45
C VAL A 146 -12.83 7.80 -6.26
N PHE A 147 -11.79 8.62 -6.44
CA PHE A 147 -10.40 8.22 -6.16
C PHE A 147 -10.23 7.75 -4.72
N LEU A 148 -10.69 8.54 -3.75
CA LEU A 148 -10.57 8.23 -2.32
C LEU A 148 -11.35 6.98 -1.93
N LEU A 149 -12.59 6.83 -2.40
CA LEU A 149 -13.36 5.60 -2.21
C LEU A 149 -12.66 4.39 -2.83
N GLY A 150 -12.07 4.55 -4.02
CA GLY A 150 -11.25 3.53 -4.66
C GLY A 150 -10.08 3.10 -3.79
N VAL A 151 -9.34 4.05 -3.21
CA VAL A 151 -8.23 3.76 -2.28
C VAL A 151 -8.72 3.01 -1.04
N VAL A 152 -9.84 3.45 -0.44
CA VAL A 152 -10.43 2.79 0.75
C VAL A 152 -10.83 1.36 0.42
N VAL A 153 -11.56 1.15 -0.67
CA VAL A 153 -12.00 -0.19 -1.11
C VAL A 153 -10.80 -1.09 -1.38
N LEU A 154 -9.79 -0.60 -2.11
CA LEU A 154 -8.58 -1.35 -2.42
C LEU A 154 -7.79 -1.73 -1.15
N THR A 155 -7.72 -0.81 -0.18
CA THR A 155 -7.08 -1.05 1.12
C THR A 155 -7.86 -2.07 1.94
N VAL A 156 -9.20 -2.00 1.97
CA VAL A 156 -10.04 -3.01 2.64
C VAL A 156 -9.82 -4.39 2.03
N PHE A 157 -9.76 -4.50 0.70
CA PHE A 157 -9.42 -5.76 0.03
C PHE A 157 -8.04 -6.28 0.42
N LEU A 158 -7.03 -5.41 0.52
CA LEU A 158 -5.67 -5.80 0.89
C LEU A 158 -5.65 -6.37 2.32
N VAL A 159 -6.27 -5.64 3.26
CA VAL A 159 -6.36 -6.06 4.66
C VAL A 159 -7.10 -7.39 4.79
N MET A 160 -8.22 -7.57 4.07
CA MET A 160 -8.95 -8.84 4.08
C MET A 160 -8.12 -9.99 3.49
N ALA A 161 -7.37 -9.75 2.41
CA ALA A 161 -6.53 -10.77 1.79
C ALA A 161 -5.40 -11.22 2.74
N ILE A 162 -4.70 -10.26 3.36
CA ILE A 162 -3.66 -10.53 4.36
C ILE A 162 -4.25 -11.27 5.56
N TYR A 163 -5.38 -10.79 6.09
CA TYR A 163 -6.04 -11.42 7.24
C TYR A 163 -6.42 -12.88 6.96
N ARG A 164 -6.96 -13.17 5.77
CA ARG A 164 -7.28 -14.54 5.35
C ARG A 164 -6.03 -15.42 5.23
N ALA A 165 -4.95 -14.90 4.64
CA ALA A 165 -3.70 -15.63 4.52
C ALA A 165 -3.07 -15.95 5.88
N GLU A 166 -3.08 -14.98 6.80
CA GLU A 166 -2.63 -15.16 8.19
C GLU A 166 -3.43 -16.23 8.91
N ARG A 167 -4.76 -16.22 8.76
CA ARG A 167 -5.62 -17.26 9.35
C ARG A 167 -5.28 -18.65 8.84
N VAL A 168 -5.11 -18.82 7.52
CA VAL A 168 -4.74 -20.11 6.92
C VAL A 168 -3.37 -20.57 7.43
N ALA A 169 -2.39 -19.66 7.55
CA ALA A 169 -1.08 -20.00 8.11
C ALA A 169 -1.18 -20.43 9.59
N GLN A 170 -2.03 -19.78 10.38
CA GLN A 170 -2.24 -20.13 11.79
C GLN A 170 -2.97 -21.47 11.96
N GLU A 171 -3.91 -21.80 11.08
CA GLU A 171 -4.61 -23.09 11.10
C GLU A 171 -3.65 -24.25 10.73
N ARG A 172 -2.72 -24.02 9.79
CA ARG A 172 -1.75 -25.03 9.36
C ARG A 172 -0.56 -25.20 10.30
N TRP A 173 -0.13 -24.13 10.97
CA TRP A 173 0.94 -24.13 11.97
C TRP A 173 0.47 -23.42 13.24
N PRO A 174 -0.33 -24.09 14.08
CA PRO A 174 -0.92 -23.46 15.26
C PRO A 174 0.15 -22.99 16.26
N ARG A 175 -0.12 -21.86 16.93
CA ARG A 175 0.67 -21.42 18.09
C ARG A 175 0.37 -22.32 19.30
N PRO A 176 1.22 -22.33 20.35
CA PRO A 176 0.83 -22.93 21.63
C PRO A 176 -0.47 -22.32 22.17
N ALA A 177 -1.28 -23.09 22.91
CA ALA A 177 -2.62 -22.67 23.34
C ALA A 177 -2.62 -21.34 24.12
N GLU A 178 -1.60 -21.11 24.95
CA GLU A 178 -1.43 -19.87 25.71
C GLU A 178 -1.18 -18.65 24.81
N GLU A 179 -0.45 -18.82 23.71
CA GLU A 179 -0.18 -17.77 22.74
C GLU A 179 -1.35 -17.55 21.78
N GLN A 180 -2.09 -18.61 21.41
CA GLN A 180 -3.23 -18.49 20.50
C GLN A 180 -4.25 -17.45 20.98
N ARG A 181 -4.52 -17.40 22.29
CA ARG A 181 -5.46 -16.45 22.89
C ARG A 181 -5.07 -14.98 22.70
N LYS A 182 -3.78 -14.71 22.51
CA LYS A 182 -3.21 -13.36 22.38
C LYS A 182 -3.23 -12.84 20.94
N TRP A 183 -3.47 -13.71 19.95
CA TRP A 183 -3.41 -13.36 18.53
C TRP A 183 -4.76 -13.56 17.83
N ARG A 184 -5.16 -12.60 16.99
CA ARG A 184 -6.32 -12.69 16.10
C ARG A 184 -5.90 -12.31 14.68
N GLY A 185 -5.48 -13.29 13.89
CA GLY A 185 -4.80 -13.01 12.61
C GLY A 185 -3.49 -12.25 12.88
N PRO A 186 -3.24 -11.10 12.24
CA PRO A 186 -2.04 -10.30 12.47
C PRO A 186 -2.11 -9.43 13.74
N LEU A 187 -3.25 -9.37 14.43
CA LEU A 187 -3.46 -8.47 15.57
C LEU A 187 -3.06 -9.16 16.88
N TYR A 188 -2.25 -8.47 17.68
CA TYR A 188 -1.84 -8.91 19.02
C TYR A 188 -2.59 -8.15 20.11
N HIS A 189 -3.07 -8.87 21.12
CA HIS A 189 -3.79 -8.31 22.25
C HIS A 189 -3.45 -9.05 23.54
N ASP A 190 -2.64 -8.41 24.39
CA ASP A 190 -2.32 -8.87 25.73
C ASP A 190 -2.28 -7.68 26.70
N PRO A 191 -3.30 -7.50 27.57
CA PRO A 191 -3.32 -6.44 28.57
C PRO A 191 -2.22 -6.58 29.63
N ASP A 192 -1.70 -7.79 29.86
CA ASP A 192 -0.69 -8.08 30.87
C ASP A 192 0.72 -7.79 30.34
N ASP A 193 0.95 -7.85 29.02
CA ASP A 193 2.23 -7.51 28.39
C ASP A 193 2.42 -5.97 28.31
N PRO A 194 3.41 -5.37 29.01
CA PRO A 194 3.63 -3.92 29.04
C PRO A 194 4.13 -3.33 27.72
N ARG A 195 4.60 -4.18 26.79
CA ARG A 195 5.20 -3.72 25.54
C ARG A 195 4.13 -3.20 24.60
N LEU A 196 4.39 -2.02 24.01
CA LEU A 196 3.57 -1.47 22.94
C LEU A 196 3.80 -2.19 21.61
N LEU A 197 5.06 -2.55 21.34
CA LEU A 197 5.47 -3.29 20.16
C LEU A 197 6.06 -4.63 20.58
N VAL A 198 5.49 -5.71 20.02
CA VAL A 198 5.93 -7.08 20.31
C VAL A 198 6.48 -7.74 19.04
N PRO A 199 7.54 -8.55 19.13
CA PRO A 199 8.05 -9.28 17.97
C PRO A 199 6.97 -10.22 17.40
N THR A 200 6.85 -10.28 16.07
CA THR A 200 6.01 -11.28 15.39
C THR A 200 6.75 -12.62 15.26
N ASP A 201 6.11 -13.60 14.61
CA ASP A 201 6.71 -14.92 14.34
C ASP A 201 8.05 -14.84 13.58
N SER A 202 8.28 -13.78 12.79
CA SER A 202 9.54 -13.61 12.06
C SER A 202 10.70 -13.20 12.97
N GLY A 203 10.43 -12.72 14.19
CA GLY A 203 11.42 -12.11 15.09
C GLY A 203 11.94 -10.74 14.63
N MET A 204 11.79 -10.41 13.34
CA MET A 204 12.29 -9.18 12.72
C MET A 204 11.23 -8.08 12.60
N ASN A 205 9.94 -8.46 12.53
CA ASN A 205 8.83 -7.52 12.43
C ASN A 205 8.16 -7.35 13.80
N GLN A 206 7.38 -6.27 13.94
CA GLN A 206 6.71 -5.94 15.20
C GLN A 206 5.20 -5.80 14.98
N ALA A 207 4.41 -6.32 15.93
CA ALA A 207 2.98 -6.07 16.03
C ALA A 207 2.70 -5.06 17.13
N ILE A 208 1.65 -4.25 16.96
CA ILE A 208 1.17 -3.33 17.97
C ILE A 208 0.28 -4.09 18.96
N ASN A 209 0.54 -3.93 20.26
CA ASN A 209 -0.28 -4.51 21.31
C ASN A 209 -1.55 -3.71 21.56
N LEU A 210 -2.68 -4.25 21.09
CA LEU A 210 -4.01 -3.67 21.26
C LEU A 210 -4.56 -3.80 22.69
N GLY A 211 -3.93 -4.58 23.56
CA GLY A 211 -4.25 -4.60 25.00
C GLY A 211 -3.98 -3.23 25.65
N ARG A 212 -3.10 -2.42 25.04
CA ARG A 212 -2.70 -1.11 25.54
C ARG A 212 -3.55 0.02 24.94
N PRO A 213 -3.93 1.05 25.74
CA PRO A 213 -4.64 2.23 25.22
C PRO A 213 -3.88 2.91 24.08
N ALA A 214 -2.57 3.10 24.23
CA ALA A 214 -1.72 3.68 23.18
C ALA A 214 -1.73 2.84 21.90
N GLY A 215 -1.71 1.51 22.00
CA GLY A 215 -1.79 0.63 20.84
C GLY A 215 -3.12 0.76 20.09
N ARG A 216 -4.24 0.90 20.82
CA ARG A 216 -5.56 1.16 20.23
C ARG A 216 -5.64 2.53 19.54
N ILE A 217 -5.05 3.57 20.13
CA ILE A 217 -4.98 4.90 19.51
C ILE A 217 -4.19 4.86 18.21
N ILE A 218 -2.99 4.26 18.23
CA ILE A 218 -2.15 4.14 17.03
C ILE A 218 -2.87 3.37 15.93
N MET A 219 -3.46 2.21 16.27
CA MET A 219 -4.21 1.43 15.28
C MET A 219 -5.45 2.17 14.77
N GLY A 220 -6.16 2.91 15.64
CA GLY A 220 -7.26 3.78 15.24
C GLY A 220 -6.82 4.86 14.27
N LEU A 221 -5.69 5.53 14.51
CA LEU A 221 -5.14 6.55 13.61
C LEU A 221 -4.66 5.94 12.28
N LEU A 222 -4.06 4.75 12.29
CA LEU A 222 -3.64 4.08 11.05
C LEU A 222 -4.83 3.69 10.16
N VAL A 223 -5.93 3.23 10.76
CA VAL A 223 -7.12 2.77 10.02
C VAL A 223 -8.04 3.93 9.65
N LEU A 224 -8.30 4.84 10.59
CA LEU A 224 -9.29 5.91 10.43
C LEU A 224 -8.67 7.24 10.00
N GLY A 225 -7.37 7.47 10.26
CA GLY A 225 -6.69 8.72 9.91
C GLY A 225 -6.85 9.12 8.45
N PRO A 226 -6.67 8.20 7.47
CA PRO A 226 -6.93 8.52 6.07
C PRO A 226 -8.39 8.92 5.79
N LEU A 227 -9.36 8.36 6.52
CA LEU A 227 -10.77 8.71 6.38
C LEU A 227 -11.10 10.09 6.99
N LEU A 228 -10.33 10.54 7.98
CA LEU A 228 -10.51 11.88 8.57
C LEU A 228 -10.23 12.99 7.53
N VAL A 229 -9.38 12.73 6.53
CA VAL A 229 -9.12 13.64 5.41
C VAL A 229 -10.37 13.85 4.54
N LEU A 230 -11.35 12.94 4.60
CA LEU A 230 -12.60 13.05 3.85
C LEU A 230 -13.61 13.97 4.53
N ILE A 231 -13.49 14.20 5.84
CA ILE A 231 -14.49 14.95 6.62
C ILE A 231 -14.66 16.39 6.09
N PRO A 232 -13.60 17.17 5.84
CA PRO A 232 -13.74 18.52 5.28
C PRO A 232 -14.44 18.54 3.91
N LEU A 233 -14.31 17.47 3.13
CA LEU A 233 -14.92 17.35 1.79
C LEU A 233 -16.43 17.13 1.84
N LEU A 234 -17.00 16.75 3.00
CA LEU A 234 -18.45 16.60 3.19
C LEU A 234 -19.18 17.95 3.37
N PHE A 235 -18.42 19.02 3.58
CA PHE A 235 -18.95 20.36 3.87
C PHE A 235 -18.58 21.39 2.79
N LEU A 236 -18.00 20.93 1.67
CA LEU A 236 -17.70 21.70 0.46
C LEU A 236 -18.75 21.44 -0.61
#